data_AF-A0A139CTB4-F1
#
_entry.id   AF-A0A139CTB4-F1
#
_cell.length_a   1.000
_cell.length_b   1.000
_cell.length_c   1.000
_cell.angle_alpha   90.00
_cell.angle_beta   90.00
_cell.angle_gamma   90.00
#
_symmetry.space_group_name_H-M   'P 1'
#
loop_
_entity.id
_entity.type
_entity.pdbx_description
1 polymer ?
#
loop_
_entity_poly.entity_id
_entity_poly.type
_entity_poly.pdbx_seq_one_letter_code
_entity_poly.pdbx_strand_id
1 'polypeptide(L)'
;MYVIIVYDAGIERLNKIRIFLKQYLNWVQNSVFEGELTKAEYMKVRSRLKELIDDDLDCIFIYHVRDKKYLGIEELGTRKAEIDSII
;
A
#
# COMPACT_ATOMS: atom_id res chain seq x y z
N MET A 1 -1.19 10.58 8.71
CA MET A 1 -1.97 9.38 9.11
C MET A 1 -1.16 8.18 8.66
N TYR A 2 -1.27 7.05 9.35
CA TYR A 2 -0.60 5.83 8.92
C TYR A 2 -1.59 4.95 8.18
N VAL A 3 -1.19 4.40 7.02
CA VAL A 3 -2.07 3.65 6.12
C VAL A 3 -1.43 2.31 5.79
N ILE A 4 -2.25 1.27 5.76
CA ILE A 4 -1.91 -0.05 5.23
C ILE A 4 -2.85 -0.34 4.08
N ILE A 5 -2.29 -0.61 2.90
CA ILE A 5 -3.02 -0.96 1.69
C ILE A 5 -2.73 -2.41 1.37
N VAL A 6 -3.78 -3.22 1.33
CA VAL A 6 -3.75 -4.62 0.91
C VAL A 6 -4.55 -4.75 -0.37
N TYR A 7 -4.00 -5.44 -1.38
CA TYR A 7 -4.69 -5.62 -2.65
C TYR A 7 -4.65 -7.06 -3.16
N ASP A 8 -5.73 -7.46 -3.80
CA ASP A 8 -5.81 -8.65 -4.64
C ASP A 8 -6.31 -8.22 -6.02
N ALA A 9 -5.47 -8.41 -7.04
CA ALA A 9 -5.72 -7.91 -8.38
C ALA A 9 -5.04 -8.78 -9.45
N GLY A 10 -5.61 -8.78 -10.66
CA GLY A 10 -5.04 -9.49 -11.80
C GLY A 10 -3.59 -9.05 -12.13
N ILE A 11 -2.79 -9.96 -12.70
CA ILE A 11 -1.32 -9.79 -12.91
C ILE A 11 -0.96 -8.47 -13.61
N GLU A 12 -1.71 -8.08 -14.65
CA GLU A 12 -1.46 -6.84 -15.40
C GLU A 12 -1.67 -5.58 -14.55
N ARG A 13 -2.71 -5.58 -13.69
CA ARG A 13 -3.05 -4.46 -12.81
C ARG A 13 -2.18 -4.44 -11.56
N LEU A 14 -1.81 -5.61 -11.04
CA LEU A 14 -0.90 -5.78 -9.91
C LEU A 14 0.41 -5.02 -10.10
N ASN A 15 1.03 -5.13 -11.27
CA ASN A 15 2.28 -4.41 -11.55
C ASN A 15 2.07 -2.89 -11.58
N LYS A 16 0.96 -2.40 -12.14
CA LYS A 16 0.62 -0.97 -12.16
C LYS A 16 0.39 -0.43 -10.75
N ILE A 17 -0.38 -1.15 -9.93
CA ILE A 17 -0.64 -0.82 -8.53
C ILE A 17 0.67 -0.77 -7.74
N ARG A 18 1.52 -1.79 -7.88
CA ARG A 18 2.80 -1.90 -7.19
C ARG A 18 3.75 -0.74 -7.54
N ILE A 19 3.91 -0.41 -8.82
CA ILE A 19 4.76 0.70 -9.27
C ILE A 19 4.23 2.03 -8.75
N PHE A 20 2.92 2.22 -8.74
CA PHE A 20 2.29 3.43 -8.22
C PHE A 20 2.47 3.58 -6.71
N LEU A 21 2.13 2.55 -5.93
CA LEU A 21 2.18 2.60 -4.47
C LEU A 21 3.60 2.77 -3.92
N LYS A 22 4.63 2.25 -4.61
CA LYS A 22 6.04 2.47 -4.26
C LYS A 22 6.48 3.94 -4.24
N GLN A 23 5.74 4.83 -4.90
CA GLN A 23 6.03 6.27 -4.88
C GLN A 23 5.59 6.96 -3.58
N TYR A 24 4.74 6.31 -2.78
CA TYR A 24 4.09 6.90 -1.60
C TYR A 24 4.26 6.06 -0.32
N LEU A 25 4.42 4.74 -0.46
CA LEU A 25 4.37 3.77 0.64
C LEU A 25 5.49 2.75 0.51
N ASN A 26 5.81 2.10 1.63
CA ASN A 26 6.81 1.04 1.70
C ASN A 26 6.18 -0.28 1.28
N TRP A 27 6.84 -1.00 0.37
CA TRP A 27 6.42 -2.33 -0.05
C TRP A 27 6.89 -3.38 0.96
N VAL A 28 5.98 -3.95 1.76
CA VAL A 28 6.35 -4.86 2.86
C VAL A 28 6.11 -6.33 2.55
N GLN A 29 5.07 -6.65 1.79
CA GLN A 29 4.74 -8.00 1.31
C GLN A 29 4.19 -7.93 -0.12
N ASN A 30 4.09 -9.07 -0.82
CA ASN A 30 3.66 -9.14 -2.24
C ASN A 30 2.45 -8.25 -2.58
N SER A 31 1.48 -8.20 -1.66
CA SER A 31 0.21 -7.52 -1.81
C SER A 31 -0.05 -6.47 -0.73
N VAL A 32 0.99 -6.04 0.00
CA VAL A 32 0.85 -5.12 1.14
C VAL A 32 1.84 -3.97 1.06
N PHE A 33 1.30 -2.76 1.22
CA PHE A 33 2.04 -1.52 1.36
C PHE A 33 1.67 -0.80 2.64
N GLU A 34 2.63 -0.17 3.31
CA GLU A 34 2.38 0.62 4.52
C GLU A 34 3.23 1.89 4.59
N GLY A 35 2.72 2.92 5.26
CA GLY A 35 3.45 4.18 5.38
C GLY A 35 2.59 5.34 5.87
N GLU A 36 3.25 6.48 6.05
CA GLU A 36 2.57 7.72 6.39
C GLU A 36 2.10 8.45 5.14
N LEU A 37 0.85 8.93 5.17
CA LEU A 37 0.31 9.82 4.16
C LEU A 37 -0.29 11.06 4.83
N THR A 38 -0.16 12.20 4.16
CA THR A 38 -1.01 13.37 4.40
C THR A 38 -2.44 13.09 3.91
N LYS A 39 -3.41 13.90 4.34
CA LYS A 39 -4.79 13.79 3.84
C LYS A 39 -4.87 13.98 2.32
N ALA A 40 -4.06 14.89 1.77
CA ALA A 40 -4.02 15.16 0.34
C ALA A 40 -3.47 13.97 -0.45
N GLU A 41 -2.35 13.39 0.00
CA GLU A 41 -1.78 12.19 -0.62
C GLU A 41 -2.72 11.00 -0.53
N TYR A 42 -3.38 10.80 0.63
CA TYR A 42 -4.37 9.75 0.78
C TYR A 42 -5.50 9.86 -0.25
N MET A 43 -6.05 11.06 -0.46
CA MET A 43 -7.09 11.27 -1.47
C MET A 43 -6.58 10.99 -2.88
N LYS A 44 -5.35 11.43 -3.20
CA LYS A 44 -4.70 11.16 -4.49
C LYS A 44 -4.48 9.67 -4.72
N VAL A 45 -3.96 8.96 -3.73
CA VAL A 45 -3.73 7.51 -3.77
C VAL A 45 -5.04 6.77 -3.97
N ARG A 46 -6.07 7.08 -3.17
CA ARG A 46 -7.40 6.45 -3.29
C ARG A 46 -8.03 6.69 -4.67
N SER A 47 -7.97 7.91 -5.20
CA SER A 47 -8.51 8.22 -6.54
C SER A 47 -7.76 7.44 -7.62
N ARG A 48 -6.44 7.44 -7.56
CA ARG A 48 -5.63 6.76 -8.57
C ARG A 48 -5.78 5.24 -8.51
N LEU A 49 -5.92 4.66 -7.31
CA LEU A 49 -6.19 3.22 -7.18
C LEU A 49 -7.51 2.83 -7.84
N LYS A 50 -8.57 3.63 -7.69
CA LYS A 50 -9.85 3.41 -8.38
C LYS A 50 -9.72 3.40 -9.91
N GLU A 51 -8.80 4.18 -10.47
CA GLU A 51 -8.54 4.20 -11.91
C GLU A 51 -7.69 3.00 -12.39
N LEU A 52 -6.99 2.33 -11.48
CA LEU A 52 -6.06 1.24 -11.79
C LEU A 52 -6.69 -0.15 -11.65
N ILE A 53 -7.79 -0.26 -10.90
CA ILE A 53 -8.49 -1.52 -10.63
C ILE A 53 -9.66 -1.73 -11.58
N ASP A 54 -10.09 -2.98 -11.64
CA ASP A 54 -11.38 -3.41 -12.14
C ASP A 54 -12.29 -3.72 -10.94
N ASP A 55 -13.33 -2.90 -10.74
CA ASP A 55 -14.21 -2.99 -9.56
C ASP A 55 -14.97 -4.33 -9.48
N ASP A 56 -15.10 -5.07 -10.58
CA ASP A 56 -15.79 -6.37 -10.62
C ASP A 56 -14.86 -7.56 -10.33
N LEU A 57 -13.53 -7.36 -10.44
CA LEU A 57 -12.53 -8.43 -10.36
C LEU A 57 -11.50 -8.24 -9.26
N ASP A 58 -11.23 -7.01 -8.84
CA ASP A 58 -10.18 -6.68 -7.90
C ASP A 58 -10.73 -6.23 -6.55
N CYS A 59 -9.94 -6.40 -5.49
CA CYS A 59 -10.27 -5.93 -4.17
C CYS A 59 -9.09 -5.20 -3.54
N ILE A 60 -9.36 -4.02 -2.95
CA ILE A 60 -8.37 -3.27 -2.19
C ILE A 60 -8.94 -2.93 -0.82
N PHE A 61 -8.24 -3.33 0.23
CA PHE A 61 -8.46 -2.86 1.59
C PHE A 61 -7.49 -1.72 1.91
N ILE A 62 -8.02 -0.65 2.50
CA ILE A 62 -7.23 0.48 2.98
C ILE A 62 -7.54 0.69 4.45
N TYR A 63 -6.64 0.24 5.31
CA TYR A 63 -6.70 0.49 6.75
C TYR A 63 -5.98 1.79 7.06
N HIS A 64 -6.54 2.64 7.90
CA HIS A 64 -5.88 3.86 8.33
C HIS A 64 -6.04 4.12 9.82
N VAL A 65 -4.96 4.57 10.45
CA VAL A 65 -4.93 5.00 11.86
C VAL A 65 -4.31 6.39 11.97
N ARG A 66 -4.56 7.06 13.10
CA ARG A 66 -4.05 8.42 13.31
C ARG A 66 -2.51 8.47 13.27
N ASP A 67 -1.88 7.48 13.88
CA ASP A 67 -0.44 7.40 14.14
C ASP A 67 -0.04 5.92 14.20
N LYS A 68 1.15 5.57 13.68
CA LYS A 68 1.68 4.19 13.64
C LYS A 68 1.72 3.55 15.03
N LYS A 69 1.91 4.33 16.09
CA LYS A 69 2.00 3.82 17.48
C LYS A 69 0.74 3.11 17.96
N TYR A 70 -0.41 3.34 17.33
CA TYR A 70 -1.66 2.69 17.67
C TYR A 70 -1.84 1.33 16.99
N LEU A 71 -0.86 0.88 16.21
CA LEU A 71 -0.90 -0.35 15.48
C LEU A 71 0.08 -1.36 16.09
N GLY A 72 -0.46 -2.49 16.56
CA GLY A 72 0.35 -3.66 16.90
C GLY A 72 0.65 -4.44 15.63
N ILE A 73 1.91 -4.43 15.18
CA ILE A 73 2.37 -5.26 14.07
C ILE A 73 3.22 -6.38 14.65
N GLU A 74 2.77 -7.61 14.45
CA GLU A 74 3.57 -8.81 14.69
C GLU A 74 4.00 -9.38 13.34
N GLU A 75 5.27 -9.74 13.21
CA GLU A 75 5.83 -10.29 11.98
C GLU A 75 6.38 -11.68 12.25
N LEU A 76 5.99 -12.62 11.38
CA LEU A 76 6.53 -13.97 11.34
C LEU A 76 7.14 -14.19 9.96
N GLY A 77 8.36 -14.73 9.91
CA GLY A 77 9.09 -15.00 8.67
C GLY A 77 9.92 -13.80 8.19
N THR A 78 9.95 -13.56 6.88
CA THR A 78 10.86 -12.59 6.26
C THR A 78 10.11 -11.59 5.37
N ARG A 79 10.34 -10.30 5.62
CA ARG A 79 9.94 -9.20 4.74
C ARG A 79 10.56 -9.31 3.35
N LYS A 80 9.81 -8.85 2.35
CA LYS A 80 10.34 -8.64 0.98
C LYS A 80 10.88 -7.23 0.74
N ALA A 81 10.74 -6.33 1.72
CA ALA A 81 11.22 -4.97 1.62
C ALA A 81 12.76 -4.94 1.69
N GLU A 82 13.43 -4.66 0.57
CA GLU A 82 14.76 -4.06 0.63
C GLU A 82 14.56 -2.62 1.09
N ILE A 83 15.03 -2.30 2.28
CA ILE A 83 15.21 -0.91 2.70
C ILE A 83 16.41 -0.41 1.90
N ASP A 84 16.17 0.02 0.66
CA ASP A 84 17.17 0.80 -0.06
C ASP A 84 17.34 2.11 0.70
N SER A 85 18.37 2.13 1.52
CA SER A 85 18.94 3.35 2.06
C SER A 85 19.48 4.10 0.85
N ILE A 86 18.71 5.05 0.31
CA ILE A 86 19.26 5.99 -0.65
C ILE A 86 20.28 6.82 0.15
N ILE A 87 21.57 6.53 -0.09
CA ILE A 87 22.72 7.30 0.38
C ILE A 87 22.75 8.65 -0.35
#